data_AF-A0A0K8UVX7-F1
#
_entry.id   AF-A0A0K8UVX7-F1
#
_cell.length_a   1.000
_cell.length_b   1.000
_cell.length_c   1.000
_cell.angle_alpha   90.00
_cell.angle_beta   90.00
_cell.angle_gamma   90.00
#
_symmetry.space_group_name_H-M   'P 1'
#
loop_
_entity.id
_entity.type
_entity.pdbx_description
1 polymer ?
#
loop_
_entity_poly.entity_id
_entity_poly.type
_entity_poly.pdbx_seq_one_letter_code
_entity_poly.pdbx_strand_id
1 'polypeptide(L)'
;MDCLMITIKYVVVIFNFLCAMFGIVIVVLSALVMKELGAASKPICISLIVFGSIILCISFVGCCGALTESLCCIWTYVLCLLVLLVCNVINIIYINKADSAEHARKDVNMAWQHMKE
;
A
#
# COMPACT_ATOMS: atom_id res chain seq x y z
N MET A 1 17.97 -31.09 4.32
CA MET A 1 16.64 -30.43 4.18
C MET A 1 16.82 -28.95 3.81
N ASP A 2 17.90 -28.63 3.09
CA ASP A 2 18.45 -27.27 3.07
C ASP A 2 18.11 -26.49 1.79
N CYS A 3 17.81 -27.18 0.69
CA CYS A 3 17.48 -26.54 -0.58
C CYS A 3 16.17 -25.72 -0.53
N LEU A 4 15.14 -26.23 0.14
CA LEU A 4 13.84 -25.57 0.24
C LEU A 4 13.91 -24.26 1.05
N MET A 5 14.62 -24.28 2.19
CA MET A 5 14.80 -23.07 3.00
C MET A 5 15.59 -21.99 2.26
N ILE A 6 16.66 -22.39 1.55
CA ILE A 6 17.44 -21.45 0.73
C ILE A 6 16.57 -20.84 -0.39
N THR A 7 15.75 -21.65 -1.05
CA THR A 7 14.84 -21.19 -2.12
C THR A 7 13.83 -20.18 -1.59
N ILE A 8 13.19 -20.46 -0.45
CA ILE A 8 12.20 -19.57 0.16
C ILE A 8 12.85 -18.22 0.53
N LYS A 9 14.05 -18.22 1.11
CA LYS A 9 14.77 -16.98 1.45
C LYS A 9 14.99 -16.10 0.22
N TYR A 10 15.49 -16.67 -0.87
CA TYR A 10 15.74 -15.91 -2.10
C TYR A 10 14.46 -15.33 -2.70
N VAL A 11 13.37 -16.12 -2.74
CA VAL A 11 12.08 -15.64 -3.25
C VAL A 11 11.56 -14.47 -2.41
N VAL A 12 11.63 -14.58 -1.08
CA VAL A 12 11.17 -13.52 -0.16
C VAL A 12 12.00 -12.25 -0.31
N VAL A 13 13.33 -12.35 -0.44
CA VAL A 13 14.20 -11.18 -0.64
C VAL A 13 13.91 -10.50 -1.98
N ILE A 14 13.85 -11.27 -3.08
CA ILE A 14 13.60 -10.73 -4.41
C ILE A 14 12.23 -10.06 -4.47
N PHE A 15 11.19 -10.71 -3.95
CA PHE A 15 9.84 -10.17 -3.97
C PHE A 15 9.72 -8.89 -3.12
N ASN A 16 10.27 -8.88 -1.90
CA ASN A 16 10.24 -7.68 -1.07
C ASN A 16 11.10 -6.55 -1.66
N PHE A 17 12.20 -6.85 -2.33
CA PHE A 17 12.99 -5.84 -3.05
C PHE A 17 12.18 -5.21 -4.19
N LEU A 18 11.44 -6.01 -4.97
CA LEU A 18 10.53 -5.51 -6.00
C LEU A 18 9.41 -4.66 -5.39
N CYS A 19 8.79 -5.11 -4.29
CA CYS A 19 7.80 -4.33 -3.57
C CYS A 19 8.35 -2.99 -3.05
N ALA A 20 9.61 -2.97 -2.59
CA ALA A 20 10.27 -1.74 -2.18
C ALA A 20 10.46 -0.78 -3.38
N MET A 21 10.87 -1.29 -4.54
CA MET A 21 10.97 -0.49 -5.76
C MET A 21 9.62 0.10 -6.17
N PHE A 22 8.56 -0.71 -6.20
CA PHE A 22 7.22 -0.23 -6.53
C PHE A 22 6.68 0.76 -5.49
N GLY A 23 6.93 0.54 -4.19
CA GLY A 23 6.55 1.46 -3.12
C GLY A 23 7.19 2.84 -3.29
N ILE A 24 8.48 2.90 -3.66
CA ILE A 24 9.20 4.15 -3.92
C ILE A 24 8.56 4.86 -5.10
N VAL A 25 8.33 4.13 -6.20
CA VAL A 25 7.69 4.71 -7.40
C VAL A 25 6.31 5.28 -7.08
N ILE A 26 5.47 4.56 -6.33
CA ILE A 26 4.14 5.04 -5.93
C ILE A 26 4.25 6.32 -5.11
N VAL A 27 5.12 6.38 -4.11
CA VAL A 27 5.29 7.57 -3.25
C VAL A 27 5.78 8.76 -4.06
N VAL A 28 6.79 8.57 -4.91
CA VAL A 28 7.38 9.63 -5.74
C VAL A 28 6.35 10.17 -6.73
N LEU A 29 5.68 9.29 -7.50
CA LEU A 29 4.67 9.70 -8.47
C LEU A 29 3.50 10.41 -7.79
N SER A 30 3.01 9.90 -6.66
CA SER A 30 1.91 10.51 -5.92
C SER A 30 2.28 11.90 -5.37
N ALA A 31 3.51 12.08 -4.91
CA ALA A 31 4.02 13.37 -4.46
C ALA A 31 4.19 14.38 -5.59
N LEU A 32 4.62 13.94 -6.78
CA LEU A 32 4.72 14.78 -7.97
C LEU A 32 3.33 15.21 -8.47
N VAL A 33 2.40 14.26 -8.58
CA VAL A 33 1.02 14.54 -9.02
C VAL A 33 0.31 15.47 -8.04
N MET A 34 0.56 15.36 -6.73
CA MET A 34 -0.03 16.25 -5.72
C MET A 34 0.30 17.74 -5.95
N LYS A 35 1.43 18.07 -6.58
CA LYS A 35 1.81 19.45 -6.91
C LYS A 35 1.07 20.01 -8.12
N GLU A 36 0.78 19.15 -9.10
CA GLU A 36 0.21 19.53 -10.39
C GLU A 36 -1.33 19.45 -10.40
N LEU A 37 -1.93 18.69 -9.49
CA LEU A 37 -3.35 18.33 -9.53
C LEU A 37 -4.20 19.11 -8.52
N GLY A 38 -5.39 19.54 -8.95
CA GLY A 38 -6.31 20.38 -8.16
C GLY A 38 -6.81 19.73 -6.86
N ALA A 39 -7.36 20.55 -5.95
CA ALA A 39 -7.72 20.18 -4.57
C ALA A 39 -8.54 18.89 -4.43
N ALA A 40 -9.38 18.57 -5.40
CA ALA A 40 -10.22 17.36 -5.42
C ALA A 40 -9.44 16.04 -5.42
N SER A 41 -8.20 16.05 -5.91
CA SER A 41 -7.36 14.84 -6.06
C SER A 41 -6.35 14.64 -4.91
N LYS A 42 -6.18 15.66 -4.07
CA LYS A 42 -5.30 15.63 -2.89
C LYS A 42 -5.60 14.45 -1.94
N PRO A 43 -6.85 14.15 -1.56
CA PRO A 43 -7.09 13.03 -0.63
C PRO A 43 -6.61 11.69 -1.21
N ILE A 44 -6.81 11.46 -2.50
CA ILE A 44 -6.36 10.24 -3.19
C ILE A 44 -4.84 10.16 -3.19
N CYS A 45 -4.14 11.25 -3.52
CA CYS A 45 -2.69 11.29 -3.53
C CYS A 45 -2.10 11.03 -2.13
N ILE A 46 -2.70 11.61 -1.09
CA ILE A 46 -2.28 11.39 0.31
C ILE A 46 -2.45 9.92 0.68
N SER A 47 -3.60 9.29 0.36
CA SER A 47 -3.83 7.88 0.63
C SER A 47 -2.80 6.97 -0.07
N LEU A 48 -2.45 7.27 -1.32
CA LEU A 48 -1.43 6.51 -2.05
C LEU A 48 -0.02 6.66 -1.46
N ILE A 49 0.34 7.86 -0.98
CA ILE A 49 1.62 8.09 -0.28
C ILE A 49 1.68 7.27 1.00
N VAL A 50 0.61 7.31 1.81
CA VAL A 50 0.53 6.54 3.07
C VAL A 50 0.65 5.04 2.75
N PHE A 51 -0.11 4.54 1.79
CA PHE A 51 -0.08 3.14 1.40
C PHE A 51 1.30 2.70 0.88
N GLY A 52 1.90 3.50 -0.01
CA GLY A 52 3.25 3.25 -0.52
C GLY A 52 4.29 3.22 0.60
N SER A 53 4.22 4.16 1.56
CA SER A 53 5.14 4.19 2.70
C SER A 53 5.04 2.94 3.60
N ILE A 54 3.83 2.41 3.82
CA ILE A 54 3.61 1.18 4.59
C ILE A 54 4.25 -0.02 3.85
N ILE A 55 4.06 -0.12 2.54
CA ILE A 55 4.67 -1.17 1.72
C ILE A 55 6.21 -1.11 1.82
N LEU A 56 6.80 0.08 1.82
CA LEU A 56 8.24 0.24 2.00
C LEU A 56 8.71 -0.29 3.34
N CYS A 57 8.09 0.14 4.44
CA CYS A 57 8.44 -0.31 5.77
C CYS A 57 8.37 -1.85 5.89
N ILE A 58 7.30 -2.46 5.38
CA ILE A 58 7.12 -3.92 5.41
C ILE A 58 8.16 -4.62 4.54
N SER A 59 8.48 -4.06 3.37
CA SER A 59 9.49 -4.62 2.45
C SER A 59 10.90 -4.56 3.04
N PHE A 60 11.24 -3.49 3.75
CA PHE A 60 12.50 -3.37 4.50
C PHE A 60 12.59 -4.41 5.61
N VAL A 61 11.53 -4.58 6.41
CA VAL A 61 11.47 -5.61 7.47
C VAL A 61 11.56 -7.02 6.87
N GLY A 62 10.93 -7.26 5.72
CA GLY A 62 10.98 -8.54 5.00
C GLY A 62 12.38 -8.88 4.46
N CYS A 63 13.09 -7.90 3.89
CA CYS A 63 14.48 -8.09 3.46
C CYS A 63 15.43 -8.31 4.65
N CYS A 64 15.31 -7.50 5.70
CA CYS A 64 16.12 -7.67 6.91
C CYS A 64 15.87 -9.04 7.55
N GLY A 65 14.60 -9.45 7.73
CA GLY A 65 14.24 -10.71 8.36
C GLY A 65 14.70 -11.95 7.60
N ALA A 66 14.74 -11.89 6.26
CA ALA A 66 15.27 -12.98 5.45
C ALA A 66 16.81 -13.08 5.51
N LEU A 67 17.51 -11.96 5.70
CA LEU A 67 18.98 -11.91 5.80
C LEU A 67 19.51 -12.28 7.20
N THR A 68 18.81 -11.90 8.28
CA THR A 68 19.27 -12.20 9.66
C THR A 68 18.88 -13.56 10.19
N GLU A 69 18.15 -14.39 9.42
CA GLU A 69 17.60 -15.69 9.88
C GLU A 69 16.78 -15.62 11.18
N SER A 70 16.40 -14.40 11.58
CA SER A 70 15.74 -14.15 12.84
C SER A 70 14.26 -14.53 12.71
N LEU A 71 13.88 -15.62 13.40
CA LEU A 71 12.49 -16.07 13.48
C LEU A 71 11.55 -14.91 13.86
N CYS A 72 11.98 -14.03 14.76
CA CYS A 72 11.22 -12.86 15.18
C CYS A 72 10.80 -11.95 14.00
N CYS A 73 11.73 -11.64 13.07
CA CYS A 73 11.47 -10.77 11.93
C CYS A 73 10.56 -11.42 10.87
N ILE A 74 10.68 -12.74 10.68
CA ILE A 74 9.77 -13.50 9.81
C ILE A 74 8.35 -13.48 10.40
N TRP A 75 8.21 -13.70 11.71
CA TRP A 75 6.90 -13.61 12.39
C TRP A 75 6.30 -12.21 12.29
N THR A 76 7.11 -11.15 12.40
CA THR A 76 6.62 -9.78 12.22
C THR A 76 6.16 -9.54 10.78
N TYR A 77 6.89 -10.03 9.79
CA TYR A 77 6.51 -9.94 8.39
C TYR A 77 5.16 -10.64 8.11
N VAL A 78 5.00 -11.88 8.59
CA VAL A 78 3.75 -12.64 8.44
C VAL A 78 2.58 -11.93 9.14
N LEU A 79 2.81 -11.39 10.35
CA LEU A 79 1.79 -10.63 11.07
C LEU A 79 1.39 -9.35 10.32
N CYS A 80 2.35 -8.61 9.77
CA CYS A 80 2.07 -7.43 8.94
C CYS A 80 1.25 -7.78 7.70
N LEU A 81 1.58 -8.86 6.99
CA LEU A 81 0.79 -9.33 5.85
C LEU A 81 -0.62 -9.76 6.24
N LEU A 82 -0.77 -10.44 7.38
CA LEU A 82 -2.07 -10.84 7.90
C LEU A 82 -2.93 -9.60 8.21
N VAL A 83 -2.37 -8.60 8.87
CA VAL A 83 -3.06 -7.35 9.18
C VAL A 83 -3.47 -6.63 7.90
N LEU A 84 -2.56 -6.53 6.91
CA LEU A 84 -2.88 -5.95 5.61
C LEU A 84 -4.04 -6.68 4.92
N LEU A 85 -4.03 -8.02 4.96
CA LEU A 85 -5.11 -8.82 4.38
C LEU A 85 -6.45 -8.52 5.06
N VAL A 86 -6.49 -8.47 6.39
CA VAL A 86 -7.70 -8.13 7.15
C VAL A 86 -8.17 -6.72 6.82
N CYS A 87 -7.27 -5.73 6.79
CA CYS A 87 -7.60 -4.36 6.42
C CYS A 87 -8.20 -4.27 5.01
N ASN A 88 -7.63 -4.99 4.03
CA ASN A 88 -8.16 -5.01 2.66
C ASN A 88 -9.55 -5.64 2.60
N VAL A 89 -9.78 -6.76 3.30
CA VAL A 89 -11.09 -7.40 3.35
C VAL A 89 -12.14 -6.48 3.99
N ILE A 90 -11.80 -5.83 5.11
CA ILE A 90 -12.69 -4.86 5.77
C ILE A 90 -13.01 -3.70 4.82
N ASN A 91 -12.00 -3.17 4.11
CA ASN A 91 -12.19 -2.07 3.18
C ASN A 91 -13.12 -2.46 2.01
N ILE A 92 -12.95 -3.67 1.44
CA ILE A 92 -13.84 -4.18 0.37
C ILE A 92 -15.28 -4.32 0.89
N ILE A 93 -15.47 -4.86 2.09
CA ILE A 93 -16.79 -4.99 2.70
C ILE A 93 -17.42 -3.60 2.92
N TYR A 94 -16.63 -2.65 3.41
CA TYR A 94 -17.10 -1.28 3.65
C TYR A 94 -17.50 -0.59 2.35
N ILE A 95 -16.69 -0.67 1.29
CA ILE A 95 -17.00 -0.11 -0.03
C ILE A 95 -18.25 -0.75 -0.64
N ASN A 96 -18.46 -2.05 -0.44
CA ASN A 96 -19.64 -2.75 -0.96
C ASN A 96 -20.92 -2.40 -0.15
N LYS A 97 -20.79 -2.16 1.16
CA LYS A 97 -21.90 -1.73 2.03
C LYS A 97 -22.23 -0.26 1.88
N ALA A 98 -21.23 0.58 1.64
CA ALA A 98 -21.42 1.98 1.29
C ALA A 98 -21.99 2.01 -0.13
N ASP A 99 -23.16 2.63 -0.32
CA ASP A 99 -23.71 2.87 -1.64
C ASP A 99 -22.73 3.75 -2.44
N SER A 100 -21.84 3.09 -3.18
CA SER A 100 -20.68 3.68 -3.84
C SER A 100 -21.11 4.64 -4.95
N ALA A 101 -22.31 4.48 -5.50
CA ALA A 101 -22.86 5.38 -6.50
C ALA A 101 -23.23 6.74 -5.89
N GLU A 102 -23.73 6.76 -4.66
CA GLU A 102 -24.18 8.00 -4.01
C GLU A 102 -23.01 8.83 -3.48
N HIS A 103 -22.02 8.19 -2.84
CA HIS A 103 -20.79 8.89 -2.41
C HIS A 103 -19.98 9.43 -3.60
N ALA A 104 -19.78 8.63 -4.65
CA ALA A 104 -19.06 9.09 -5.84
C ALA A 104 -19.79 10.24 -6.55
N ARG A 105 -21.14 10.19 -6.65
CA ARG A 105 -21.91 11.32 -7.19
C ARG A 105 -21.79 12.57 -6.33
N LYS A 106 -21.74 12.43 -5.01
CA LYS A 106 -21.64 13.57 -4.09
C LYS A 106 -20.29 14.26 -4.20
N ASP A 107 -19.20 13.49 -4.29
CA ASP A 107 -17.85 14.03 -4.50
C ASP A 107 -17.71 14.70 -5.87
N VAL A 108 -18.25 14.08 -6.93
CA VAL A 108 -18.27 14.68 -8.28
C VAL A 108 -19.12 15.95 -8.31
N ASN A 109 -20.30 15.96 -7.68
CA ASN A 109 -21.16 17.15 -7.64
C ASN A 109 -20.53 18.27 -6.81
N MET A 110 -19.89 17.98 -5.68
CA MET A 110 -19.15 18.98 -4.90
C MET A 110 -17.97 19.56 -5.70
N ALA A 111 -17.21 18.71 -6.39
CA ALA A 111 -16.13 19.17 -7.26
C ALA A 111 -16.65 20.01 -8.44
N TRP A 112 -17.79 19.63 -9.03
CA TRP A 112 -18.42 20.38 -10.11
C TRP A 112 -18.90 21.76 -9.66
N GLN A 113 -19.43 21.89 -8.45
CA GLN A 113 -19.85 23.18 -7.91
C GLN A 113 -18.65 24.11 -7.63
N HIS A 114 -17.56 23.58 -7.10
CA HIS A 114 -16.33 24.35 -6.88
C HIS A 114 -15.64 24.85 -8.17
N MET A 115 -15.93 24.25 -9.33
CA MET A 115 -15.42 24.73 -10.64
C MET A 115 -16.33 25.76 -11.31
N LYS A 116 -17.55 25.96 -10.80
CA LYS A 116 -18.55 26.86 -11.40
C LYS A 116 -18.57 28.26 -10.78
N GLU A 117 -17.95 28.43 -9.62
CA GLU A 117 -17.58 29.73 -9.02
C GLU A 117 -16.24 30.22 -9.56
#